data_AF-A0A1Q2M607-F1
#
_entry.id   AF-A0A1Q2M607-F1
#
_cell.length_a   1.000
_cell.length_b   1.000
_cell.length_c   1.000
_cell.angle_alpha   90.00
_cell.angle_beta   90.00
_cell.angle_gamma   90.00
#
_symmetry.space_group_name_H-M   'P 1'
#
loop_
_entity.id
_entity.type
_entity.pdbx_description
1 polymer ?
#
loop_
_entity_poly.entity_id
_entity_poly.type
_entity_poly.pdbx_seq_one_letter_code
_entity_poly.pdbx_strand_id
1 'polypeptide(L)'
;MSITIALLCLIVIGVLDGFASQYFYPGVGFPPTSLWFSLAIAFVGFAWYVRDSNLRKYKRNIFLNICIIGFGLIALPYYFFRSRGLKGGLLATLVLLLVLVIWTIALMSGEQIALLLQK
;
A
#
# COMPACT_ATOMS: atom_id res chain seq x y z
N MET A 1 0.98 -1.61 -14.40
CA MET A 1 1.90 -1.05 -13.39
C MET A 1 3.07 -1.96 -13.02
N SER A 2 4.32 -1.53 -13.18
CA SER A 2 5.48 -2.28 -12.66
C SER A 2 5.55 -2.12 -11.13
N ILE A 3 6.36 -2.94 -10.44
CA ILE A 3 6.52 -2.80 -8.98
C ILE A 3 7.08 -1.41 -8.62
N THR A 4 8.06 -0.91 -9.36
CA THR A 4 8.66 0.42 -9.13
C THR A 4 7.62 1.53 -9.23
N ILE A 5 6.74 1.48 -10.24
CA ILE A 5 5.67 2.48 -10.38
C ILE A 5 4.68 2.38 -9.21
N ALA A 6 4.30 1.17 -8.81
CA ALA A 6 3.42 0.98 -7.65
C ALA A 6 4.05 1.57 -6.38
N LEU A 7 5.35 1.35 -6.15
CA LEU A 7 6.08 1.91 -5.02
C LEU A 7 6.12 3.43 -5.05
N LEU A 8 6.41 4.05 -6.20
CA LEU A 8 6.39 5.50 -6.34
C LEU A 8 5.00 6.07 -6.07
N CYS A 9 3.95 5.44 -6.59
CA CYS A 9 2.57 5.83 -6.29
C CYS A 9 2.28 5.72 -4.79
N LEU A 10 2.67 4.63 -4.13
CA LEU A 10 2.50 4.45 -2.70
C LEU A 10 3.26 5.53 -1.90
N ILE A 11 4.52 5.82 -2.24
CA ILE A 11 5.28 6.88 -1.55
C ILE A 11 4.58 8.23 -1.68
N VAL A 12 4.17 8.61 -2.89
CA VAL A 12 3.48 9.89 -3.13
C VAL A 12 2.16 9.96 -2.36
N ILE A 13 1.35 8.90 -2.42
CA ILE A 13 0.07 8.85 -1.68
C ILE A 13 0.31 8.95 -0.18
N GLY A 14 1.34 8.28 0.36
CA GLY A 14 1.68 8.32 1.78
C GLY A 14 2.08 9.72 2.24
N VAL A 15 2.95 10.40 1.49
CA VAL A 15 3.33 11.80 1.79
C VAL A 15 2.11 12.71 1.74
N LEU A 16 1.25 12.56 0.73
CA LEU A 16 0.04 13.38 0.60
C LEU A 16 -0.98 13.11 1.71
N ASP A 17 -1.12 11.85 2.14
CA ASP A 17 -1.99 11.48 3.26
C ASP A 17 -1.51 12.11 4.56
N GLY A 18 -0.24 11.91 4.92
CA GLY A 18 0.33 12.51 6.12
C GLY A 18 0.26 14.04 6.10
N PHE A 19 0.54 14.65 4.96
CA PHE A 19 0.41 16.10 4.78
C PHE A 19 -1.03 16.58 4.98
N ALA A 20 -2.00 16.01 4.24
CA ALA A 20 -3.38 16.46 4.27
C ALA A 20 -4.01 16.22 5.65
N SER A 21 -3.73 15.06 6.25
CA SER A 21 -4.21 14.69 7.58
C SER A 21 -3.73 15.69 8.63
N GLN A 22 -2.44 16.02 8.64
CA GLN A 22 -1.89 16.99 9.60
C GLN A 22 -2.27 18.44 9.28
N TYR A 23 -2.38 18.81 8.01
CA TYR A 23 -2.67 20.19 7.59
C TYR A 23 -4.13 20.57 7.88
N PHE A 24 -5.09 19.71 7.54
CA PHE A 24 -6.53 19.99 7.67
C PHE A 24 -7.12 19.54 9.02
N TYR A 25 -6.56 18.50 9.64
CA TYR A 25 -7.12 17.88 10.85
C TYR A 25 -6.01 17.63 11.91
N PRO A 26 -5.28 18.67 12.35
CA PRO A 26 -4.17 18.50 13.28
C PRO A 26 -4.62 17.84 14.59
N GLY A 27 -3.88 16.84 15.05
CA GLY A 27 -4.14 16.13 16.32
C GLY A 27 -5.28 15.11 16.27
N VAL A 28 -5.92 14.90 15.12
CA VAL A 28 -6.96 13.88 14.95
C VAL A 28 -6.32 12.55 14.56
N GLY A 29 -6.51 11.51 15.38
CA GLY A 29 -5.88 10.20 15.13
C GLY A 29 -6.40 9.44 13.91
N PHE A 30 -7.64 9.69 13.48
CA PHE A 30 -8.23 9.10 12.28
C PHE A 30 -9.03 10.15 11.49
N PRO A 31 -8.35 10.99 10.69
CA PRO A 31 -9.02 12.06 9.97
C PRO A 31 -9.81 11.54 8.76
N PRO A 32 -10.87 12.25 8.33
CA PRO A 32 -11.68 11.82 7.18
C PRO A 32 -10.89 11.70 5.87
N THR A 33 -9.78 12.42 5.73
CA THR A 33 -8.85 12.34 4.59
C THR A 33 -8.27 10.95 4.41
N SER A 34 -7.93 10.27 5.51
CA SER A 34 -7.29 8.95 5.48
C SER A 34 -8.16 7.87 4.83
N LEU A 35 -9.50 8.03 4.82
CA LEU A 35 -10.39 7.12 4.10
C LEU A 35 -10.16 7.17 2.59
N TRP A 36 -10.04 8.38 2.03
CA TRP A 36 -9.80 8.56 0.59
C TRP A 36 -8.42 8.04 0.19
N PHE A 37 -7.40 8.31 1.00
CA PHE A 37 -6.06 7.78 0.77
C PHE A 37 -6.01 6.25 0.93
N SER A 38 -6.72 5.67 1.91
CA SER A 38 -6.86 4.21 2.05
C SER A 38 -7.47 3.55 0.81
N LEU A 39 -8.51 4.16 0.22
CA LEU A 39 -9.09 3.70 -1.04
C LEU A 39 -8.09 3.81 -2.20
N ALA A 40 -7.32 4.89 -2.28
CA ALA A 40 -6.29 5.06 -3.30
C ALA A 40 -5.19 3.99 -3.18
N ILE A 41 -4.73 3.69 -1.97
CA ILE A 41 -3.76 2.61 -1.69
C ILE A 41 -4.32 1.26 -2.11
N ALA A 42 -5.56 0.95 -1.71
CA ALA A 42 -6.21 -0.31 -2.07
C ALA A 42 -6.31 -0.46 -3.59
N PHE A 43 -6.66 0.62 -4.30
CA PHE A 43 -6.71 0.63 -5.76
C PHE A 43 -5.32 0.40 -6.39
N VAL A 44 -4.28 1.09 -5.93
CA VAL A 44 -2.90 0.91 -6.42
C VAL A 44 -2.41 -0.51 -6.14
N GLY A 45 -2.62 -1.02 -4.93
CA GLY A 45 -2.26 -2.38 -4.55
C GLY A 45 -2.99 -3.44 -5.38
N PHE A 46 -4.29 -3.26 -5.60
CA PHE A 46 -5.09 -4.14 -6.43
C PHE A 46 -4.66 -4.08 -7.92
N ALA A 47 -4.44 -2.89 -8.47
CA ALA A 47 -3.98 -2.71 -9.84
C ALA A 47 -2.59 -3.32 -10.07
N TRP A 48 -1.69 -3.22 -9.09
CA TRP A 48 -0.41 -3.91 -9.11
C TRP A 48 -0.61 -5.44 -9.10
N TYR A 49 -1.41 -5.95 -8.17
CA TYR A 49 -1.69 -7.37 -8.04
C TYR A 49 -2.28 -7.98 -9.33
N VAL A 50 -3.23 -7.29 -9.98
CA VAL A 50 -3.84 -7.74 -11.24
C VAL A 50 -2.77 -7.89 -12.33
N ARG A 51 -1.82 -6.94 -12.43
CA ARG A 51 -0.73 -7.08 -13.40
C ARG A 51 0.24 -8.21 -13.02
N ASP A 52 0.68 -8.27 -11.76
CA ASP A 52 1.65 -9.28 -11.30
C ASP A 52 1.10 -10.70 -11.48
N SER A 53 -0.16 -10.92 -11.15
CA SER A 53 -0.83 -12.23 -11.33
C SER A 53 -0.96 -12.62 -12.81
N ASN A 54 -1.25 -11.67 -13.71
CA ASN A 54 -1.27 -11.91 -15.16
C ASN A 54 0.12 -12.29 -15.68
N LEU A 55 1.17 -11.57 -15.26
CA LEU A 55 2.55 -11.87 -15.66
C LEU A 55 3.01 -13.25 -15.18
N ARG A 56 2.54 -13.69 -14.00
CA ARG A 56 2.84 -15.00 -13.42
C ARG A 56 1.90 -16.11 -13.90
N LYS A 57 0.96 -15.81 -14.80
CA LYS A 57 -0.10 -16.73 -15.26
C LYS A 57 -0.86 -17.39 -14.11
N TYR A 58 -0.99 -16.69 -12.98
CA TYR A 58 -1.68 -17.19 -11.80
C TYR A 58 -3.20 -17.14 -12.03
N LYS A 59 -3.89 -18.28 -11.84
CA LYS A 59 -5.35 -18.35 -11.93
C LYS A 59 -5.98 -17.63 -10.73
N ARG A 60 -6.43 -16.39 -10.96
CA ARG A 60 -7.13 -15.57 -9.97
C ARG A 60 -8.51 -16.16 -9.67
N ASN A 61 -8.89 -16.15 -8.39
CA ASN A 61 -10.25 -16.44 -7.94
C ASN A 61 -10.89 -15.13 -7.44
N ILE A 62 -12.20 -14.97 -7.63
CA ILE A 62 -12.99 -13.82 -7.18
C ILE A 62 -12.79 -13.58 -5.67
N PHE A 63 -12.77 -14.63 -4.85
CA PHE A 63 -12.52 -14.51 -3.41
C PHE A 63 -11.16 -13.87 -3.10
N LEU A 64 -10.12 -14.24 -3.84
CA LEU A 64 -8.79 -13.66 -3.62
C LEU A 64 -8.75 -12.18 -4.01
N ASN A 65 -9.47 -11.77 -5.07
CA ASN A 65 -9.58 -10.38 -5.45
C ASN A 65 -10.22 -9.54 -4.33
N ILE A 66 -11.31 -10.04 -3.74
CA ILE A 66 -12.01 -9.38 -2.62
C ILE A 66 -11.08 -9.30 -1.40
N CYS A 67 -10.41 -10.41 -1.05
CA CYS A 67 -9.48 -10.44 0.07
C CYS A 67 -8.29 -9.49 -0.10
N ILE A 68 -7.83 -9.21 -1.32
CA ILE A 68 -6.72 -8.27 -1.54
C ILE A 68 -7.14 -6.83 -1.27
N ILE A 69 -8.39 -6.47 -1.56
CA ILE A 69 -8.93 -5.13 -1.30
C ILE A 69 -9.15 -4.94 0.21
N GLY A 70 -9.76 -5.91 0.90
CA GLY A 70 -10.11 -5.77 2.32
C GLY A 70 -9.06 -6.26 3.31
N PHE A 71 -8.22 -7.22 2.93
CA PHE A 71 -7.30 -7.95 3.82
C PHE A 71 -5.91 -8.09 3.18
N GLY A 72 -5.42 -7.05 2.51
CA GLY A 72 -4.15 -7.07 1.77
C GLY A 72 -2.97 -7.62 2.58
N LEU A 73 -2.88 -7.30 3.87
CA LEU A 73 -1.82 -7.80 4.77
C LEU A 73 -1.77 -9.32 4.90
N ILE A 74 -2.90 -10.02 4.76
CA ILE A 74 -2.99 -11.48 4.88
C ILE A 74 -3.08 -12.11 3.48
N ALA A 75 -3.86 -11.49 2.60
CA ALA A 75 -4.12 -11.99 1.25
C ALA A 75 -2.87 -11.95 0.35
N LEU A 76 -2.02 -10.91 0.48
CA LEU A 76 -0.80 -10.81 -0.33
C LEU A 76 0.23 -11.87 0.04
N PRO A 77 0.59 -12.12 1.32
CA PRO A 77 1.44 -13.25 1.68
C PRO A 77 0.91 -14.57 1.16
N TYR A 78 -0.39 -14.87 1.36
CA TYR A 78 -1.01 -16.07 0.82
C TYR A 78 -0.81 -16.19 -0.70
N TYR A 79 -1.08 -15.11 -1.44
CA TYR A 79 -0.84 -15.04 -2.87
C TYR A 79 0.64 -15.27 -3.24
N PHE A 80 1.58 -14.69 -2.49
CA PHE A 80 3.01 -14.83 -2.74
C PHE A 80 3.48 -16.27 -2.60
N PHE A 81 3.10 -16.95 -1.53
CA PHE A 81 3.43 -18.38 -1.34
C PHE A 81 2.80 -19.26 -2.42
N ARG A 82 1.55 -18.98 -2.80
CA ARG A 82 0.86 -19.77 -3.84
C ARG A 82 1.41 -19.54 -5.25
N SER A 83 1.87 -18.33 -5.57
CA SER A 83 2.35 -17.97 -6.91
C SER A 83 3.86 -18.16 -7.10
N ARG A 84 4.66 -18.13 -6.02
CA ARG A 84 6.14 -18.11 -6.09
C ARG A 84 6.82 -19.26 -5.34
N GLY A 85 6.04 -20.18 -4.74
CA GLY A 85 6.56 -21.24 -3.87
C GLY A 85 7.11 -20.69 -2.54
N LEU A 86 7.75 -21.56 -1.75
CA LEU A 86 8.14 -21.21 -0.37
C LEU A 86 9.23 -20.13 -0.29
N LYS A 87 10.35 -20.32 -1.00
CA LYS A 87 11.47 -19.35 -1.01
C LYS A 87 11.04 -18.01 -1.63
N GLY A 88 10.38 -18.03 -2.78
CA GLY A 88 9.93 -16.83 -3.47
C GLY A 88 8.79 -16.12 -2.73
N GLY A 89 7.92 -16.86 -2.06
CA GLY A 89 6.84 -16.33 -1.22
C GLY A 89 7.36 -15.60 0.01
N LEU A 90 8.36 -16.19 0.69
CA LEU A 90 9.01 -15.58 1.85
C LEU A 90 9.71 -14.28 1.46
N LEU A 91 10.50 -14.28 0.38
CA LEU A 91 11.18 -13.07 -0.09
C LEU A 91 10.19 -11.97 -0.48
N ALA A 92 9.12 -12.31 -1.19
CA ALA A 92 8.08 -11.33 -1.55
C ALA A 92 7.33 -10.78 -0.31
N THR A 93 7.15 -11.61 0.72
CA THR A 93 6.54 -11.18 1.99
C THR A 93 7.47 -10.23 2.75
N LEU A 94 8.78 -10.50 2.78
CA LEU A 94 9.77 -9.56 3.34
C LEU A 94 9.78 -8.23 2.58
N VAL A 95 9.69 -8.26 1.25
CA VAL A 95 9.56 -7.05 0.44
C VAL A 95 8.27 -6.30 0.80
N LEU A 96 7.13 -6.99 0.98
CA LEU A 96 5.90 -6.34 1.44
C LEU A 96 6.08 -5.64 2.79
N LEU A 97 6.74 -6.28 3.76
CA LEU A 97 7.03 -5.66 5.05
C LEU A 97 7.92 -4.42 4.89
N LEU A 98 8.94 -4.48 4.03
CA LEU A 98 9.78 -3.31 3.70
C LEU A 98 8.93 -2.18 3.10
N VAL A 99 7.99 -2.49 2.21
CA VAL A 99 7.09 -1.51 1.61
C VAL A 99 6.21 -0.85 2.66
N LEU A 100 5.72 -1.60 3.65
CA LEU A 100 4.96 -1.02 4.76
C LEU A 100 5.81 -0.06 5.60
N VAL A 101 7.08 -0.39 5.85
CA VAL A 101 8.01 0.51 6.54
C VAL A 101 8.24 1.79 5.72
N ILE A 102 8.53 1.66 4.43
CA ILE A 102 8.71 2.81 3.53
C ILE A 102 7.44 3.67 3.49
N TRP A 103 6.27 3.04 3.46
CA TRP A 103 4.98 3.73 3.54
C TRP A 103 4.84 4.54 4.83
N THR A 104 5.15 3.95 6.00
CA THR A 104 5.07 4.69 7.27
C THR A 104 6.03 5.88 7.31
N ILE A 105 7.24 5.74 6.77
CA ILE A 105 8.21 6.85 6.66
C ILE A 105 7.69 7.96 5.74
N ALA A 106 7.07 7.60 4.61
CA ALA A 106 6.46 8.56 3.69
C ALA A 106 5.34 9.35 4.37
N LEU A 107 4.46 8.67 5.11
CA LEU A 107 3.39 9.29 5.88
C LEU A 107 3.94 10.27 6.93
N MET A 108 4.89 9.83 7.76
CA MET A 108 5.53 10.70 8.76
C MET A 108 6.22 11.92 8.12
N SER A 109 6.82 11.74 6.94
CA SER A 109 7.46 12.84 6.21
C SER A 109 6.44 13.91 5.79
N GLY A 110 5.27 13.49 5.32
CA GLY A 110 4.16 14.38 4.99
C GLY A 110 3.66 15.18 6.19
N GLU A 111 3.51 14.53 7.34
CA GLU A 111 3.11 15.18 8.60
C GLU A 111 4.12 16.24 9.03
N GLN A 112 5.42 15.93 8.97
CA GLN A 112 6.47 16.89 9.33
C GLN A 112 6.48 18.12 8.40
N ILE A 113 6.27 17.92 7.09
CA ILE A 113 6.16 19.03 6.14
C ILE A 113 4.97 19.92 6.49
N ALA A 114 3.81 19.33 6.79
CA ALA A 114 2.63 20.10 7.18
C ALA A 114 2.85 20.89 8.49
N LEU A 115 3.50 20.29 9.49
CA LEU A 115 3.86 20.96 10.75
C LEU A 115 4.76 22.18 10.54
N LEU A 116 5.71 22.10 9.61
CA LEU A 116 6.61 23.22 9.30
C LEU A 116 5.88 24.40 8.65
N LEU A 117 4.79 24.15 7.91
CA LEU A 117 3.98 25.20 7.27
C LEU A 117 2.93 25.83 8.20
N GLN A 118 2.66 25.21 9.35
CA GLN A 118 1.71 25.70 10.35
C GLN A 118 2.36 26.62 11.40
N LYS A 119 3.70 26.73 11.39
CA LYS A 119 4.47 27.66 12.23
C LYS A 119 4.58 29.03 11.56
#